data_AF-A0AAV5H9A9-F1
#
_entry.id   AF-A0AAV5H9A9-F1
#
_cell.length_a   1.000
_cell.length_b   1.000
_cell.length_c   1.000
_cell.angle_alpha   90.00
_cell.angle_beta   90.00
_cell.angle_gamma   90.00
#
_symmetry.space_group_name_H-M   'P 1'
#
loop_
_entity.id
_entity.type
_entity.pdbx_description
1 polymer ?
#
loop_
_entity_poly.entity_id
_entity_poly.type
_entity_poly.pdbx_seq_one_letter_code
_entity_poly.pdbx_strand_id
1 'polypeptide(L)'
;MVPSLARMSVIIKSRHETSVMTGNYEMAYICGLLCKLTGTAPPPLESPARLQEAMMNSLEQYQTEDDREKNIIKMLKYYKPDGLLDDQVRELYRMGLEERTPWKR
;
A
#
# COMPACT_ATOMS: atom_id res chain seq x y z
N MET A 1 -17.12 1.68 5.33
CA MET A 1 -16.73 0.61 6.29
C MET A 1 -15.51 -0.17 5.83
N VAL A 2 -15.43 -0.61 4.57
CA VAL A 2 -14.26 -1.35 4.05
C VAL A 2 -12.97 -0.51 4.05
N PRO A 3 -12.95 0.77 3.64
CA PRO A 3 -11.71 1.55 3.61
C PRO A 3 -11.03 1.70 4.98
N SER A 4 -11.81 2.00 6.02
CA SER A 4 -11.31 2.08 7.40
C SER A 4 -10.75 0.73 7.89
N LEU A 5 -11.39 -0.38 7.53
CA LEU A 5 -10.93 -1.73 7.92
C LEU A 5 -9.62 -2.11 7.21
N ALA A 6 -9.51 -1.84 5.91
CA ALA A 6 -8.30 -2.11 5.13
C ALA A 6 -7.11 -1.28 5.65
N ARG A 7 -7.32 0.02 5.91
CA ARG A 7 -6.31 0.89 6.54
C ARG A 7 -5.84 0.34 7.89
N MET A 8 -6.78 0.02 8.79
CA MET A 8 -6.44 -0.53 10.11
C MET A 8 -5.71 -1.87 10.00
N SER A 9 -6.15 -2.75 9.09
CA SER A 9 -5.50 -4.03 8.83
C SER A 9 -4.04 -3.84 8.42
N VAL A 10 -3.76 -2.94 7.48
CA VAL A 10 -2.39 -2.60 7.06
C VAL A 10 -1.55 -2.08 8.22
N ILE A 11 -2.10 -1.19 9.04
CA ILE A 11 -1.38 -0.65 10.21
C ILE A 11 -1.02 -1.76 11.20
N ILE A 12 -1.92 -2.71 11.44
CA ILE A 12 -1.65 -3.85 12.33
C ILE A 12 -0.58 -4.75 11.71
N LYS A 13 -0.75 -5.13 10.44
CA LYS A 13 0.16 -6.03 9.71
C LYS A 13 1.57 -5.45 9.55
N SER A 14 1.70 -4.13 9.40
CA SER A 14 3.01 -3.46 9.31
C SER A 14 3.90 -3.72 10.54
N ARG A 15 3.32 -4.06 11.69
CA ARG A 15 4.05 -4.33 12.94
C ARG A 15 4.55 -5.77 13.05
N HIS A 16 4.21 -6.63 12.10
CA HIS A 16 4.49 -8.07 12.16
C HIS A 16 5.11 -8.55 10.84
N GLU A 17 6.36 -9.01 10.90
CA GLU A 17 7.15 -9.44 9.73
C GLU A 17 6.56 -10.63 8.95
N THR A 18 5.72 -11.43 9.60
CA THR A 18 5.09 -12.64 9.03
C THR A 18 3.75 -12.37 8.36
N SER A 19 3.26 -11.12 8.41
CA SER A 19 1.98 -10.77 7.79
C SER A 19 2.02 -10.83 6.28
N VAL A 20 0.85 -11.06 5.67
CA VAL A 20 0.65 -11.04 4.23
C VAL A 20 -0.53 -10.15 3.85
N MET A 21 -0.46 -9.59 2.65
CA MET A 21 -1.53 -8.82 2.04
C MET A 21 -2.66 -9.75 1.60
N THR A 22 -3.90 -9.38 1.90
CA THR A 22 -5.09 -10.25 1.67
C THR A 22 -6.03 -9.75 0.59
N GLY A 23 -5.78 -8.57 -0.01
CA GLY A 23 -6.63 -8.05 -1.09
C GLY A 23 -6.19 -6.71 -1.66
N ASN A 24 -6.76 -6.35 -2.82
CA ASN A 24 -6.45 -5.12 -3.55
C ASN A 24 -6.71 -3.84 -2.73
N TYR A 25 -7.64 -3.88 -1.78
CA TYR A 25 -7.90 -2.79 -0.85
C TYR A 25 -6.65 -2.41 -0.02
N GLU A 26 -5.99 -3.41 0.57
CA GLU A 26 -4.77 -3.20 1.34
C GLU A 26 -3.63 -2.75 0.43
N MET A 27 -3.54 -3.33 -0.76
CA MET A 27 -2.54 -3.00 -1.76
C MET A 27 -2.63 -1.54 -2.20
N ALA A 28 -3.82 -1.09 -2.60
CA ALA A 28 -4.05 0.28 -3.04
C ALA A 28 -3.67 1.29 -1.96
N TYR A 29 -4.10 1.06 -0.72
CA TYR A 29 -3.70 1.92 0.40
C TYR A 29 -2.18 1.93 0.61
N ILE A 30 -1.52 0.77 0.58
CA ILE A 30 -0.06 0.68 0.73
C ILE A 30 0.66 1.42 -0.41
N CYS A 31 0.23 1.27 -1.65
CA CYS A 31 0.83 1.98 -2.79
C CYS A 31 0.73 3.50 -2.62
N GLY A 32 -0.45 4.00 -2.20
CA GLY A 32 -0.63 5.43 -1.93
C GLY A 32 0.23 5.91 -0.75
N LEU A 33 0.25 5.14 0.35
CA LEU A 33 1.06 5.44 1.52
C LEU A 33 2.56 5.47 1.18
N LEU A 34 3.04 4.49 0.40
CA LEU A 34 4.44 4.44 -0.02
C LEU A 34 4.80 5.64 -0.88
N CYS A 35 3.95 6.07 -1.84
CA CYS A 35 4.18 7.31 -2.57
C CYS A 35 4.32 8.52 -1.63
N LYS A 36 3.50 8.57 -0.58
CA LYS A 36 3.54 9.65 0.40
C LYS A 36 4.84 9.64 1.22
N LEU A 37 5.31 8.46 1.62
CA LEU A 37 6.53 8.28 2.42
C LEU A 37 7.80 8.52 1.59
N THR A 38 7.85 8.04 0.36
CA THR A 38 8.99 8.17 -0.54
C THR A 38 9.05 9.54 -1.24
N GLY A 39 7.93 10.28 -1.25
CA GLY A 39 7.79 11.52 -2.02
C GLY A 39 7.74 11.29 -3.53
N THR A 40 7.50 10.06 -4.00
CA THR A 40 7.43 9.75 -5.43
C THR A 40 6.11 10.24 -6.04
N ALA A 41 6.16 10.60 -7.33
CA ALA A 41 4.95 10.94 -8.07
C ALA A 41 3.98 9.75 -8.07
N PRO A 42 2.68 9.96 -7.73
CA PRO A 42 1.72 8.88 -7.67
C PRO A 42 1.45 8.30 -9.06
N PRO A 43 1.70 7.00 -9.30
CA PRO A 43 1.37 6.38 -10.57
C PRO A 43 -0.16 6.35 -10.81
N PRO A 44 -0.60 6.33 -12.07
CA PRO A 44 -2.02 6.20 -12.39
C PRO A 44 -2.54 4.82 -11.99
N LEU A 45 -3.75 4.80 -11.41
CA LEU A 45 -4.44 3.58 -11.01
C LEU A 45 -5.21 2.98 -12.19
N GLU A 46 -4.50 2.48 -13.20
CA GLU A 46 -5.09 1.83 -14.38
C GLU A 46 -5.54 0.39 -14.07
N SER A 47 -4.69 -0.37 -13.40
CA SER A 47 -5.00 -1.70 -12.90
C SER A 47 -4.24 -1.99 -11.61
N PRO A 48 -4.77 -2.88 -10.75
CA PRO A 48 -4.09 -3.30 -9.53
C PRO A 48 -2.65 -3.82 -9.78
N ALA A 49 -2.47 -4.66 -10.80
CA ALA A 49 -1.16 -5.20 -11.18
C ALA A 49 -0.18 -4.11 -11.63
N ARG A 50 -0.62 -3.18 -12.50
CA ARG A 50 0.24 -2.09 -12.99
C ARG A 50 0.62 -1.12 -11.88
N LEU A 51 -0.29 -0.85 -10.95
CA LEU A 51 0.02 -0.03 -9.78
C LEU A 51 1.13 -0.67 -8.94
N GLN A 52 1.01 -1.95 -8.63
CA GLN A 52 2.01 -2.69 -7.87
C GLN A 52 3.37 -2.69 -8.58
N GLU A 53 3.41 -3.00 -9.87
CA GLU A 53 4.65 -2.99 -10.67
C GLU A 53 5.32 -1.62 -10.65
N ALA A 54 4.56 -0.54 -10.90
CA ALA A 54 5.07 0.82 -10.88
C ALA A 54 5.63 1.21 -9.50
N MET A 55 4.96 0.80 -8.43
CA MET A 55 5.45 1.03 -7.07
C MET A 55 6.71 0.25 -6.77
N MET A 56 6.78 -1.03 -7.11
CA MET A 56 7.97 -1.85 -6.88
C MET A 56 9.19 -1.31 -7.64
N ASN A 57 9.00 -0.85 -8.88
CA ASN A 57 10.06 -0.20 -9.67
C ASN A 57 10.55 1.09 -9.01
N SER A 58 9.64 1.90 -8.45
CA SER A 58 10.00 3.13 -7.74
C SER A 58 10.73 2.87 -6.41
N LEU A 59 10.60 1.66 -5.86
CA LEU A 59 11.18 1.26 -4.58
C LEU A 59 12.49 0.48 -4.72
N GLU A 60 12.99 0.19 -5.93
CA GLU A 60 14.20 -0.63 -6.14
C GLU A 60 15.43 -0.10 -5.38
N GLN A 61 15.57 1.22 -5.27
CA GLN A 61 16.68 1.89 -4.58
C GLN A 61 16.27 2.55 -3.26
N TYR A 62 15.02 2.34 -2.83
CA TYR A 62 14.51 2.95 -1.61
C TYR A 62 15.06 2.26 -0.37
N GLN A 63 15.67 3.04 0.52
CA GLN A 63 16.07 2.57 1.84
C GLN A 63 14.95 2.87 2.83
N THR A 64 14.44 1.82 3.47
CA THR A 64 13.39 1.92 4.50
C THR A 64 13.95 2.54 5.76
N GLU A 65 13.25 3.50 6.34
CA GLU A 65 13.64 4.14 7.60
C GLU A 65 13.14 3.36 8.83
N ASP A 66 12.12 2.52 8.65
CA ASP A 66 11.42 1.81 9.72
C ASP A 66 11.12 0.34 9.33
N ASP A 67 11.14 -0.56 10.31
CA ASP A 67 10.70 -1.96 10.17
C ASP A 67 9.26 -2.06 9.64
N ARG A 68 8.40 -1.08 9.97
CA ARG A 68 7.03 -1.03 9.45
C ARG A 68 7.00 -0.88 7.93
N GLU A 69 7.84 -0.01 7.37
CA GLU A 69 7.99 0.18 5.93
C GLU A 69 8.53 -1.07 5.26
N LYS A 70 9.58 -1.66 5.84
CA LYS A 70 10.15 -2.92 5.38
C LYS A 70 9.10 -4.02 5.32
N ASN A 71 8.25 -4.14 6.33
CA ASN A 71 7.18 -5.13 6.36
C ASN A 71 6.13 -4.89 5.28
N ILE A 72 5.66 -3.65 5.07
CA ILE A 72 4.67 -3.39 4.01
C ILE A 72 5.24 -3.55 2.61
N ILE A 73 6.51 -3.20 2.37
CA ILE A 73 7.18 -3.42 1.08
C ILE A 73 7.32 -4.93 0.81
N LYS A 74 7.70 -5.71 1.84
CA LYS A 74 7.72 -7.17 1.76
C LYS A 74 6.34 -7.73 1.40
N MET A 75 5.29 -7.29 2.09
CA MET A 75 3.91 -7.72 1.77
C MET A 75 3.52 -7.36 0.34
N LEU A 76 3.84 -6.14 -0.11
CA LEU A 76 3.55 -5.67 -1.46
C LEU A 76 4.29 -6.51 -2.50
N LYS A 77 5.56 -6.85 -2.26
CA LYS A 77 6.38 -7.66 -3.19
C LYS A 77 5.82 -9.06 -3.43
N TYR A 78 5.25 -9.70 -2.41
CA TYR A 78 4.73 -11.07 -2.51
C TYR A 78 3.24 -11.15 -2.85
N TYR A 79 2.54 -10.02 -2.85
CA TYR A 79 1.12 -9.99 -3.22
C TYR A 79 0.94 -10.23 -4.71
N LYS A 80 -0.17 -10.89 -5.08
CA LYS A 80 -0.60 -11.04 -6.48
C LYS A 80 -1.98 -10.40 -6.62
N PRO A 81 -2.06 -9.18 -7.18
CA PRO A 81 -3.32 -8.50 -7.38
C PRO A 81 -4.24 -9.29 -8.31
N ASP A 82 -5.53 -9.25 -8.01
CA ASP A 82 -6.57 -9.69 -8.94
C ASP A 82 -7.09 -8.50 -9.78
N GLY A 83 -8.08 -8.73 -10.64
CA GLY A 83 -8.66 -7.69 -11.50
C GLY A 83 -9.64 -6.73 -10.80
N LEU A 84 -9.88 -6.86 -9.49
CA LEU A 84 -10.86 -6.05 -8.76
C LEU A 84 -10.38 -4.60 -8.64
N LEU A 85 -11.06 -3.70 -9.35
CA LEU A 85 -10.81 -2.27 -9.28
C LEU A 85 -12.14 -1.50 -9.18
N ASP A 86 -12.71 -1.54 -7.98
CA ASP A 86 -13.93 -0.79 -7.63
C ASP A 86 -13.58 0.60 -7.04
N ASP A 87 -14.62 1.36 -6.67
CA ASP A 87 -14.43 2.70 -6.14
C ASP A 87 -13.77 2.72 -4.76
N GLN A 88 -13.91 1.65 -3.97
CA GLN A 88 -13.27 1.55 -2.66
C GLN A 88 -11.76 1.28 -2.79
N VAL A 89 -11.31 0.53 -3.80
CA VAL A 89 -9.88 0.41 -4.13
C VAL A 89 -9.31 1.78 -4.51
N ARG A 90 -10.03 2.57 -5.33
CA ARG A 90 -9.61 3.94 -5.69
C ARG A 90 -9.58 4.89 -4.49
N GLU A 91 -10.58 4.80 -3.62
CA GLU A 91 -10.65 5.56 -2.37
C GLU A 91 -9.45 5.24 -1.48
N LEU A 92 -9.13 3.96 -1.30
CA LEU A 92 -7.99 3.53 -0.48
C LEU A 92 -6.66 4.02 -1.02
N TYR A 93 -6.48 4.02 -2.34
CA TYR A 93 -5.30 4.63 -2.95
C TYR A 93 -5.18 6.11 -2.59
N ARG A 94 -6.27 6.88 -2.74
CA ARG A 94 -6.32 8.30 -2.37
C ARG A 94 -6.06 8.52 -0.88
N MET A 95 -6.67 7.69 -0.01
CA MET A 95 -6.45 7.74 1.43
C MET A 95 -4.98 7.52 1.79
N GLY A 96 -4.27 6.63 1.08
CA GLY A 96 -2.83 6.44 1.26
C GLY A 96 -2.03 7.67 0.87
N LEU A 97 -2.36 8.31 -0.26
CA LEU A 97 -1.70 9.53 -0.75
C LEU A 97 -1.90 10.72 0.19
N GLU A 98 -3.07 10.82 0.81
CA GLU A 98 -3.47 11.89 1.72
C GLU A 98 -3.17 11.58 3.19
N GLU A 99 -2.53 10.46 3.48
CA GLU A 99 -2.25 10.02 4.85
C GLU A 99 -1.37 11.03 5.60
N ARG A 100 -1.85 11.44 6.78
CA ARG A 100 -1.18 12.42 7.65
C ARG A 100 -0.63 11.81 8.93
N THR A 101 -1.20 10.70 9.35
CA THR A 101 -0.87 10.01 10.60
C THR A 101 -0.61 8.54 10.31
N PRO A 102 0.45 8.22 9.55
CA PRO A 102 0.79 6.85 9.28
C PRO A 102 0.99 6.10 10.60
N TRP A 103 0.61 4.81 10.61
CA TRP A 103 0.78 3.89 11.75
C TRP A 103 -0.09 4.13 12.99
N LYS A 104 -0.87 5.23 13.03
CA LYS A 104 -1.86 5.50 14.08
C LYS A 104 -3.19 4.85 13.72
N ARG A 105 -3.65 3.96 14.60
CA ARG A 105 -4.97 3.32 14.51
C ARG A 105 -6.09 4.36 14.59
#